data_AF-A0AAP0GLH7-F1
#
_entry.id   AF-A0AAP0GLH7-F1
#
_cell.length_a   1.000
_cell.length_b   1.000
_cell.length_c   1.000
_cell.angle_alpha   90.00
_cell.angle_beta   90.00
_cell.angle_gamma   90.00
#
_symmetry.space_group_name_H-M   'P 1'
#
loop_
_entity.id
_entity.type
_entity.pdbx_description
1 polymer ?
#
loop_
_entity_poly.entity_id
_entity_poly.type
_entity_poly.pdbx_seq_one_letter_code
_entity_poly.pdbx_strand_id
1 'polypeptide(L)'
;MARVLSRSARQQFYGSQSALQPQQQAAPIRFYAKDAAPKALKGDEMLKGIFLEVKKKFETAIGVLRKEKITIDPEDPAAVEQYAKVMKTVREKADLFSESQRIQFTIKQRTAGIQDARSYLLALKDIRLKRGLTDELGAEAKMMDALEKVEKEIKKPLMRNDKKGMALLTEEFNKINQKLGIRKEELPKYEEELEKKIAKAQLEELKKDALEAMETQKKREEFNDEEMPDVKSLDIRNML
;
A
#
# COMPACT_ATOMS: atom_id res chain seq x y z
N MET A 1 -45.54 -14.68 67.18
CA MET A 1 -46.49 -14.23 66.15
C MET A 1 -46.66 -12.72 66.23
N ALA A 2 -46.96 -12.08 65.10
CA ALA A 2 -47.30 -10.66 64.86
C ALA A 2 -46.13 -9.65 64.74
N ARG A 3 -45.85 -9.28 63.47
CA ARG A 3 -45.20 -8.03 63.04
C ARG A 3 -46.23 -6.90 63.09
N VAL A 4 -45.81 -5.69 63.47
CA VAL A 4 -46.37 -4.43 62.95
C VAL A 4 -45.23 -3.42 62.74
N LEU A 5 -45.32 -2.67 61.65
CA LEU A 5 -44.35 -1.77 61.04
C LEU A 5 -44.35 -0.36 61.65
N SER A 6 -43.21 0.35 61.55
CA SER A 6 -43.05 1.62 60.81
C SER A 6 -42.33 2.80 61.52
N ARG A 7 -41.32 3.32 60.77
CA ARG A 7 -40.92 4.73 60.51
C ARG A 7 -40.29 5.61 61.61
N SER A 8 -38.95 5.65 61.57
CA SER A 8 -38.07 6.82 61.39
C SER A 8 -38.62 8.25 61.60
N ALA A 9 -38.03 8.98 62.56
CA ALA A 9 -37.77 10.41 62.46
C ALA A 9 -36.69 10.86 63.48
N ARG A 10 -35.51 11.18 62.94
CA ARG A 10 -34.68 12.35 63.31
C ARG A 10 -34.43 12.61 64.81
N GLN A 11 -33.40 11.95 65.36
CA GLN A 11 -32.73 12.41 66.59
C GLN A 11 -31.75 13.54 66.23
N GLN A 12 -32.05 14.75 66.70
CA GLN A 12 -31.08 15.84 66.89
C GLN A 12 -30.77 15.99 68.38
N PHE A 13 -29.61 16.60 68.63
CA PHE A 13 -28.98 16.99 69.91
C PHE A 13 -28.25 15.82 70.60
N TYR A 14 -26.94 15.91 70.85
CA TYR A 14 -26.33 16.77 71.87
C TYR A 14 -24.80 16.67 71.79
N GLY A 15 -24.09 17.71 72.26
CA GLY A 15 -22.75 17.56 72.83
C GLY A 15 -21.61 18.23 72.07
N SER A 16 -21.51 19.55 72.22
CA SER A 16 -20.26 20.30 72.09
C SER A 16 -19.37 20.10 73.33
N GLN A 17 -18.05 20.27 73.15
CA GLN A 17 -16.92 20.38 74.11
C GLN A 17 -15.88 19.25 73.88
N SER A 18 -14.58 19.47 73.72
CA SER A 18 -13.72 20.65 73.87
C SER A 18 -12.42 20.45 73.08
N ALA A 19 -11.72 21.56 72.87
CA ALA A 19 -10.48 21.72 72.12
C ALA A 19 -9.35 20.72 72.43
N LEU A 20 -8.49 20.48 71.43
CA LEU A 20 -7.00 20.56 71.44
C LEU A 20 -6.43 19.83 70.19
N GLN A 21 -5.78 20.58 69.29
CA GLN A 21 -4.81 20.03 68.32
C GLN A 21 -3.57 19.53 69.09
N PRO A 22 -2.86 18.45 68.69
CA PRO A 22 -2.12 18.44 67.43
C PRO A 22 -2.00 17.07 66.71
N GLN A 23 -1.63 17.12 65.43
CA GLN A 23 -1.14 16.01 64.60
C GLN A 23 -2.04 14.77 64.48
N GLN A 24 -2.82 14.71 63.40
CA GLN A 24 -2.92 13.51 62.57
C GLN A 24 -3.47 13.88 61.18
N GLN A 25 -2.58 13.80 60.19
CA GLN A 25 -2.85 13.59 58.76
C GLN A 25 -3.95 14.45 58.12
N ALA A 26 -3.61 15.70 57.83
CA ALA A 26 -4.14 16.35 56.64
C ALA A 26 -3.53 15.64 55.42
N ALA A 27 -4.17 14.58 54.93
CA ALA A 27 -3.84 14.03 53.62
C ALA A 27 -4.19 15.09 52.56
N PRO A 28 -3.23 15.62 51.80
CA PRO A 28 -3.55 16.54 50.72
C PRO A 28 -4.31 15.78 49.64
N ILE A 29 -5.56 16.17 49.45
CA ILE A 29 -6.39 15.78 48.33
C ILE A 29 -5.68 16.28 47.06
N ARG A 30 -5.38 15.35 46.14
CA ARG A 30 -4.66 15.48 44.86
C ARG A 30 -3.14 15.22 44.90
N PHE A 31 -2.76 13.99 45.24
CA PHE A 31 -1.68 13.36 44.49
C PHE A 31 -2.25 12.90 43.14
N TYR A 32 -2.03 13.70 42.09
CA TYR A 32 -1.97 13.09 40.76
C TYR A 32 -0.81 12.09 40.81
N ALA A 33 -1.06 10.84 40.43
CA ALA A 33 0.01 9.89 40.18
C ALA A 33 0.90 10.47 39.06
N LYS A 34 1.97 11.19 39.45
CA LYS A 34 3.16 11.28 38.61
C LYS A 34 3.64 9.84 38.44
N ASP A 35 3.82 9.42 37.20
CA ASP A 35 4.36 8.10 36.79
C ASP A 35 3.37 6.96 36.53
N ALA A 36 2.21 7.26 35.95
CA ALA A 36 1.50 6.27 35.14
C ALA A 36 1.31 6.77 33.70
N ALA A 37 2.41 7.13 33.02
CA ALA A 37 2.39 7.04 31.56
C ALA A 37 2.18 5.55 31.24
N PRO A 38 1.09 5.15 30.55
CA PRO A 38 0.92 3.76 30.16
C PRO A 38 2.17 3.35 29.37
N LYS A 39 2.84 2.27 29.78
CA LYS A 39 3.97 1.72 29.02
C LYS A 39 3.48 1.50 27.60
N ALA A 40 4.17 2.12 26.63
CA ALA A 40 3.83 1.97 25.22
C ALA A 40 3.70 0.48 24.91
N LEU A 41 2.55 0.07 24.39
CA LEU A 41 2.36 -1.32 24.01
C LEU A 41 3.28 -1.60 22.82
N LYS A 42 3.78 -2.83 22.69
CA LYS A 42 4.59 -3.25 21.54
C LYS A 42 3.91 -2.94 20.19
N GLY A 43 2.57 -2.93 20.18
CA GLY A 43 1.76 -2.48 19.03
C GLY A 43 1.90 -0.99 18.72
N ASP A 44 1.99 -0.12 19.72
CA ASP A 44 2.15 1.33 19.52
C ASP A 44 3.51 1.67 18.91
N GLU A 45 4.57 0.97 19.33
CA GLU A 45 5.91 1.13 18.75
C GLU A 45 5.95 0.66 17.30
N MET A 46 5.29 -0.46 16.98
CA MET A 46 5.15 -0.95 15.61
C MET A 46 4.40 0.04 14.72
N LEU A 47 3.26 0.57 15.18
CA LEU A 47 2.47 1.56 14.43
C LEU A 47 3.24 2.87 14.22
N LYS A 48 3.96 3.35 15.23
CA LYS A 48 4.85 4.51 15.09
C LYS A 48 5.94 4.25 14.07
N GLY A 49 6.54 3.06 14.07
CA GLY A 49 7.51 2.65 13.06
C GLY A 49 6.96 2.72 11.64
N ILE A 50 5.79 2.12 11.41
CA ILE A 50 5.09 2.15 10.11
C ILE A 50 4.77 3.59 9.70
N PHE A 51 4.24 4.40 10.63
CA PHE A 51 3.92 5.80 10.36
C PHE A 51 5.16 6.60 9.94
N LEU A 52 6.27 6.45 10.66
CA LEU A 52 7.52 7.14 10.34
C LEU A 52 8.09 6.68 8.99
N GLU A 53 7.98 5.38 8.67
CA GLU A 53 8.37 4.86 7.36
C GLU A 53 7.53 5.47 6.23
N VAL A 54 6.20 5.45 6.35
CA VAL A 54 5.28 6.03 5.37
C VAL A 54 5.52 7.52 5.21
N LYS A 55 5.68 8.25 6.32
CA LYS A 55 6.00 9.68 6.32
C LYS A 55 7.30 9.95 5.55
N LYS A 56 8.36 9.20 5.84
CA LYS A 56 9.65 9.35 5.15
C LYS A 56 9.52 9.12 3.64
N LYS A 57 8.77 8.09 3.22
CA LYS A 57 8.51 7.80 1.80
C LYS A 57 7.77 8.95 1.13
N PHE A 58 6.76 9.50 1.80
CA PHE A 58 5.97 10.63 1.30
C PHE A 58 6.80 11.92 1.18
N GLU A 59 7.57 12.27 2.21
CA GLU A 59 8.48 13.43 2.19
C GLU A 59 9.54 13.29 1.08
N THR A 60 10.06 12.08 0.87
CA THR A 60 11.02 11.80 -0.20
C THR A 60 10.39 12.00 -1.59
N ALA A 61 9.17 11.51 -1.79
CA ALA A 61 8.43 11.69 -3.05
C ALA A 61 8.18 13.17 -3.34
N ILE A 62 7.64 13.93 -2.38
CA ILE A 62 7.43 15.38 -2.51
C ILE A 62 8.74 16.10 -2.79
N GLY A 63 9.83 15.72 -2.10
CA GLY A 63 11.14 16.32 -2.31
C GLY A 63 11.70 16.15 -3.72
N VAL A 64 11.29 15.12 -4.46
CA VAL A 64 11.60 14.96 -5.90
C VAL A 64 10.64 15.79 -6.75
N LEU A 65 9.33 15.69 -6.51
CA LEU A 65 8.31 16.40 -7.29
C LEU A 65 8.45 17.93 -7.22
N ARG A 66 8.94 18.48 -6.09
CA ARG A 66 9.24 19.91 -5.95
C ARG A 66 10.40 20.41 -6.80
N LYS A 67 11.27 19.52 -7.29
CA LYS A 67 12.46 19.89 -8.08
C LYS A 67 12.17 19.84 -9.57
N GLU A 68 11.41 18.84 -9.99
CA GLU A 68 11.13 18.56 -11.39
C GLU A 68 9.92 19.36 -11.89
N LYS A 69 10.08 20.08 -13.01
CA LYS A 69 8.94 20.73 -13.67
C LYS A 69 8.21 19.69 -14.51
N ILE A 70 6.93 19.44 -14.21
CA ILE A 70 6.08 18.50 -14.94
C ILE A 70 5.22 19.28 -15.93
N THR A 71 5.35 18.97 -17.21
CA THR A 71 4.43 19.46 -18.25
C THR A 71 3.19 18.58 -18.27
N ILE A 72 2.01 19.16 -18.03
CA ILE A 72 0.74 18.42 -18.04
C ILE A 72 0.22 18.33 -19.48
N ASP A 73 0.76 17.36 -20.25
CA ASP A 73 0.31 17.07 -21.61
C ASP A 73 0.31 15.55 -21.89
N PRO A 74 -0.85 14.87 -21.78
CA PRO A 74 -0.93 13.42 -22.00
C PRO A 74 -0.82 13.01 -23.47
N GLU A 75 -0.94 13.96 -24.42
CA GLU A 75 -0.85 13.68 -25.86
C GLU A 75 0.55 13.91 -26.42
N ASP A 76 1.42 14.62 -25.70
CA ASP A 76 2.84 14.77 -26.06
C ASP A 76 3.65 13.57 -25.53
N PRO A 77 4.23 12.73 -26.41
CA PRO A 77 5.07 11.61 -25.97
C PRO A 77 6.27 12.03 -25.14
N ALA A 78 6.84 13.22 -25.37
CA ALA A 78 7.98 13.71 -24.62
C ALA A 78 7.61 14.06 -23.17
N ALA A 79 6.46 14.70 -22.97
CA ALA A 79 5.91 14.98 -21.64
C ALA A 79 5.57 13.68 -20.88
N VAL A 80 4.96 12.69 -21.54
CA VAL A 80 4.69 11.38 -20.95
C VAL A 80 5.98 10.67 -20.54
N GLU A 81 7.00 10.67 -21.40
CA GLU A 81 8.29 10.04 -21.11
C GLU A 81 9.01 10.74 -19.96
N GLN A 82 9.00 12.08 -19.93
CA GLN A 82 9.57 12.85 -18.84
C GLN A 82 8.85 12.51 -17.51
N TYR A 83 7.52 12.53 -17.51
CA TYR A 83 6.74 12.23 -16.31
C TYR A 83 6.97 10.79 -15.82
N ALA A 84 7.03 9.81 -16.73
CA ALA A 84 7.40 8.43 -16.39
C ALA A 84 8.77 8.34 -15.70
N LYS A 85 9.78 9.06 -16.21
CA LYS A 85 11.12 9.13 -15.58
C LYS A 85 11.09 9.76 -14.19
N VAL A 86 10.32 10.84 -14.01
CA VAL A 86 10.15 11.48 -12.70
C VAL A 86 9.50 10.51 -11.71
N MET A 87 8.41 9.85 -12.11
CA MET A 87 7.69 8.89 -11.26
C MET A 87 8.53 7.66 -10.94
N LYS A 88 9.35 7.19 -11.87
CA LYS A 88 10.35 6.14 -11.62
C LYS A 88 11.37 6.60 -10.58
N THR A 89 11.90 7.81 -10.71
CA THR A 89 12.86 8.39 -9.75
C THR A 89 12.24 8.55 -8.35
N VAL A 90 10.98 9.01 -8.28
CA VAL A 90 10.21 9.06 -7.03
C VAL A 90 10.15 7.68 -6.40
N ARG A 91 9.78 6.66 -7.18
CA ARG A 91 9.62 5.29 -6.72
C ARG A 91 10.93 4.71 -6.18
N GLU A 92 12.02 4.86 -6.91
CA GLU A 92 13.35 4.38 -6.53
C GLU A 92 13.85 5.08 -5.25
N LYS A 93 13.74 6.41 -5.17
CA LYS A 93 14.20 7.16 -3.99
C LYS A 93 13.35 6.92 -2.76
N ALA A 94 12.04 6.73 -2.93
CA ALA A 94 11.12 6.42 -1.84
C ALA A 94 11.10 4.92 -1.47
N ASP A 95 11.99 4.10 -2.03
CA ASP A 95 12.05 2.65 -1.78
C ASP A 95 10.68 1.97 -1.95
N LEU A 96 10.02 2.31 -3.07
CA LEU A 96 8.75 1.76 -3.48
C LEU A 96 9.00 0.68 -4.54
N PHE A 97 8.21 -0.39 -4.51
CA PHE A 97 8.35 -1.47 -5.48
C PHE A 97 7.87 -1.04 -6.87
N SER A 98 8.64 -1.39 -7.91
CA SER A 98 8.14 -1.40 -9.28
C SER A 98 7.03 -2.44 -9.46
N GLU A 99 6.24 -2.36 -10.53
CA GLU A 99 5.15 -3.32 -10.73
C GLU A 99 5.66 -4.77 -10.86
N SER A 100 6.79 -4.98 -11.53
CA SER A 100 7.43 -6.29 -11.63
C SER A 100 7.88 -6.80 -10.25
N GLN A 101 8.46 -5.92 -9.42
CA GLN A 101 8.85 -6.24 -8.04
C GLN A 101 7.64 -6.55 -7.16
N ARG A 102 6.54 -5.79 -7.28
CA ARG A 102 5.27 -6.06 -6.55
C ARG A 102 4.69 -7.42 -6.90
N ILE A 103 4.70 -7.78 -8.19
CA ILE A 103 4.26 -9.10 -8.66
C ILE A 103 5.15 -10.18 -8.05
N GLN A 104 6.47 -10.04 -8.15
CA GLN A 104 7.42 -11.00 -7.60
C GLN A 104 7.27 -11.16 -6.08
N PHE A 105 7.11 -10.06 -5.35
CA PHE A 105 6.87 -10.05 -3.91
C PHE A 105 5.58 -10.80 -3.54
N THR A 106 4.49 -10.51 -4.26
CA THR A 106 3.20 -11.19 -4.04
C THR A 106 3.31 -12.69 -4.28
N ILE A 107 3.96 -13.10 -5.37
CA ILE A 107 4.19 -14.52 -5.68
C ILE A 107 5.01 -15.17 -4.55
N LYS A 108 6.13 -14.56 -4.15
CA LYS A 108 6.98 -15.08 -3.07
C LYS A 108 6.21 -15.28 -1.76
N GLN A 109 5.42 -14.29 -1.36
CA GLN A 109 4.63 -14.37 -0.12
C GLN A 109 3.53 -15.43 -0.20
N ARG A 110 2.76 -15.46 -1.29
CA ARG A 110 1.62 -16.36 -1.44
C ARG A 110 2.01 -17.82 -1.68
N THR A 111 3.23 -18.05 -2.15
CA THR A 111 3.77 -19.39 -2.43
C THR A 111 4.83 -19.83 -1.42
N ALA A 112 4.99 -19.08 -0.33
CA ALA A 112 5.88 -19.43 0.76
C ALA A 112 5.44 -20.77 1.37
N GLY A 113 6.39 -21.69 1.54
CA GLY A 113 6.11 -23.02 2.11
C GLY A 113 5.55 -24.06 1.12
N ILE A 114 5.13 -23.68 -0.09
CA ILE A 114 4.71 -24.65 -1.12
C ILE A 114 5.94 -25.39 -1.65
N GLN A 115 5.98 -26.71 -1.49
CA GLN A 115 7.15 -27.52 -1.84
C GLN A 115 7.05 -28.20 -3.21
N ASP A 116 5.86 -28.57 -3.66
CA ASP A 116 5.64 -29.21 -4.96
C ASP A 116 5.32 -28.20 -6.06
N ALA A 117 5.62 -28.55 -7.31
CA ALA A 117 5.44 -27.68 -8.46
C ALA A 117 3.96 -27.52 -8.87
N ARG A 118 3.12 -28.54 -8.67
CA ARG A 118 1.69 -28.48 -9.03
C ARG A 118 0.95 -27.46 -8.19
N SER A 119 1.05 -27.57 -6.87
CA SER A 119 0.45 -26.62 -5.93
C SER A 119 0.97 -25.21 -6.17
N TYR A 120 2.24 -25.07 -6.58
CA TYR A 120 2.82 -23.77 -6.93
C TYR A 120 2.15 -23.16 -8.18
N LEU A 121 1.97 -23.92 -9.26
CA LEU A 121 1.28 -23.44 -10.46
C LEU A 121 -0.19 -23.11 -10.20
N LEU A 122 -0.88 -23.90 -9.39
CA LEU A 122 -2.24 -23.61 -8.96
C LEU A 122 -2.33 -22.31 -8.15
N ALA A 123 -1.38 -22.07 -7.25
CA ALA A 123 -1.30 -20.82 -6.51
C ALA A 123 -1.03 -19.62 -7.42
N LEU A 124 -0.20 -19.77 -8.47
CA LEU A 124 0.00 -18.72 -9.47
C LEU A 124 -1.29 -18.40 -10.23
N LYS A 125 -2.05 -19.43 -10.63
CA LYS A 125 -3.37 -19.27 -11.26
C LYS A 125 -4.34 -18.49 -10.36
N ASP A 126 -4.39 -18.85 -9.06
CA ASP A 126 -5.24 -18.14 -8.10
C ASP A 126 -4.83 -16.67 -7.94
N ILE A 127 -3.53 -16.36 -7.94
CA ILE A 127 -3.03 -14.98 -7.89
C ILE A 127 -3.47 -14.22 -9.13
N ARG A 128 -3.35 -14.81 -10.33
CA ARG A 128 -3.78 -14.21 -11.59
C ARG A 128 -5.28 -13.89 -11.58
N LEU A 129 -6.11 -14.87 -11.22
CA LEU A 129 -7.57 -14.71 -11.18
C LEU A 129 -8.00 -13.65 -10.17
N LYS A 130 -7.41 -13.62 -8.97
CA LYS A 130 -7.69 -12.59 -7.95
C LYS A 130 -7.28 -11.18 -8.38
N ARG A 131 -6.37 -11.06 -9.35
CA ARG A 131 -5.98 -9.78 -9.97
C ARG A 131 -6.81 -9.43 -11.21
N GLY A 132 -7.81 -10.24 -11.57
CA GLY A 132 -8.67 -9.99 -12.73
C GLY A 132 -7.95 -10.17 -14.06
N LEU A 133 -6.80 -10.82 -14.09
CA LEU A 133 -6.01 -11.03 -15.31
C LEU A 133 -6.52 -12.28 -16.03
N THR A 134 -6.82 -12.17 -17.33
CA THR A 134 -7.22 -13.29 -18.21
C THR A 134 -5.99 -14.05 -18.74
N ASP A 135 -6.15 -15.34 -19.07
CA ASP A 135 -5.09 -16.15 -19.69
C ASP A 135 -5.42 -16.28 -21.18
N GLU A 136 -5.25 -15.17 -21.89
CA GLU A 136 -5.63 -15.05 -23.31
C GLU A 136 -4.80 -15.98 -24.21
N LEU A 137 -3.57 -16.28 -23.78
CA LEU A 137 -2.64 -17.16 -24.51
C LEU A 137 -2.85 -18.65 -24.18
N GLY A 138 -3.70 -18.97 -23.21
CA GLY A 138 -3.86 -20.33 -22.70
C GLY A 138 -2.55 -20.91 -22.16
N ALA A 139 -1.69 -20.06 -21.60
CA ALA A 139 -0.37 -20.44 -21.11
C ALA A 139 -0.48 -21.39 -19.91
N GLU A 140 -1.46 -21.21 -19.04
CA GLU A 140 -1.60 -22.02 -17.82
C GLU A 140 -1.90 -23.47 -18.13
N ALA A 141 -2.82 -23.73 -19.06
CA ALA A 141 -3.14 -25.09 -19.50
C ALA A 141 -1.89 -25.77 -20.06
N LYS A 142 -1.14 -25.08 -20.93
CA LYS A 142 0.11 -25.60 -21.50
C LYS A 142 1.17 -25.87 -20.42
N MET A 143 1.28 -25.00 -19.42
CA MET A 143 2.20 -25.19 -18.30
C MET A 143 1.83 -26.39 -17.42
N MET A 144 0.54 -26.59 -17.17
CA MET A 144 0.05 -27.76 -16.42
C MET A 144 0.27 -29.06 -17.20
N ASP A 145 0.02 -29.06 -18.51
CA ASP A 145 0.29 -30.21 -19.39
C ASP A 145 1.80 -30.56 -19.41
N ALA A 146 2.67 -29.55 -19.45
CA ALA A 146 4.11 -29.75 -19.36
C ALA A 146 4.53 -30.34 -18.01
N LEU A 147 3.96 -29.85 -16.91
CA LEU A 147 4.20 -30.43 -15.60
C LEU A 147 3.76 -31.89 -15.52
N GLU A 148 2.57 -32.21 -16.05
CA GLU A 148 2.07 -33.59 -16.06
C GLU A 148 2.98 -34.54 -16.86
N LYS A 149 3.53 -34.08 -17.99
CA LYS A 149 4.52 -34.85 -18.75
C LYS A 149 5.77 -35.15 -17.93
N VAL A 150 6.34 -34.13 -17.29
CA VAL A 150 7.55 -34.30 -16.46
C VAL A 150 7.28 -35.26 -15.30
N GLU A 151 6.14 -35.12 -14.62
CA GLU A 151 5.76 -36.00 -13.52
C GLU A 151 5.54 -37.46 -13.94
N LYS A 152 4.97 -37.69 -15.12
CA LYS A 152 4.85 -39.04 -15.71
C LYS A 152 6.22 -39.64 -16.00
N GLU A 153 7.17 -38.84 -16.48
CA GLU A 153 8.54 -39.28 -16.76
C GLU A 153 9.29 -39.66 -15.47
N ILE A 154 9.20 -38.83 -14.42
CA ILE A 154 9.86 -39.09 -13.13
C ILE A 154 9.06 -40.02 -12.20
N LYS A 155 7.83 -40.37 -12.58
CA LYS A 155 6.89 -41.26 -11.85
C LYS A 155 6.58 -40.83 -10.41
N LYS A 156 6.71 -39.54 -10.12
CA LYS A 156 6.44 -38.94 -8.80
C LYS A 156 6.05 -37.46 -8.95
N PRO A 157 5.38 -36.84 -7.96
CA PRO A 157 5.16 -35.41 -7.96
C PRO A 157 6.50 -34.65 -8.03
N LEU A 158 6.53 -33.58 -8.83
CA LEU A 158 7.74 -32.79 -8.99
C LEU A 158 7.91 -31.82 -7.81
N MET A 159 9.00 -31.96 -7.07
CA MET A 159 9.34 -31.05 -5.97
C MET A 159 10.15 -29.86 -6.49
N ARG A 160 9.90 -28.65 -5.97
CA ARG A 160 10.59 -27.41 -6.37
C ARG A 160 12.09 -27.41 -6.03
N ASN A 161 12.52 -28.26 -5.10
CA ASN A 161 13.94 -28.46 -4.77
C ASN A 161 14.62 -29.56 -5.63
N ASP A 162 13.87 -30.31 -6.45
CA ASP A 162 14.41 -31.31 -7.36
C ASP A 162 15.03 -30.61 -8.58
N LYS A 163 16.35 -30.34 -8.50
CA LYS A 163 17.08 -29.62 -9.54
C LYS A 163 16.96 -30.25 -10.93
N LYS A 164 16.95 -31.60 -11.01
CA LYS A 164 16.90 -32.31 -12.30
C LYS A 164 15.50 -32.24 -12.90
N GLY A 165 14.48 -32.54 -12.12
CA GLY A 165 13.09 -32.45 -12.59
C GLY A 165 12.67 -31.01 -12.94
N MET A 166 13.13 -30.02 -12.17
CA MET A 166 12.88 -28.61 -12.46
C MET A 166 13.60 -28.13 -13.72
N ALA A 167 14.76 -28.70 -14.07
CA ALA A 167 15.43 -28.42 -15.33
C ALA A 167 14.58 -28.90 -16.52
N LEU A 168 14.06 -30.13 -16.47
CA LEU A 168 13.15 -30.68 -17.50
C LEU A 168 11.90 -29.80 -17.66
N LEU A 169 11.28 -29.39 -16.54
CA LEU A 169 10.12 -28.50 -16.58
C LEU A 169 10.46 -27.14 -17.19
N THR A 170 11.63 -26.58 -16.87
CA THR A 170 12.09 -25.30 -17.42
C THR A 170 12.30 -25.38 -18.93
N GLU A 171 12.84 -26.49 -19.44
CA GLU A 171 12.98 -26.72 -20.87
C GLU A 171 11.63 -26.80 -21.59
N GLU A 172 10.66 -27.51 -21.02
CA GLU A 172 9.29 -27.54 -21.57
C GLU A 172 8.63 -26.15 -21.56
N PHE A 173 8.81 -25.37 -20.48
CA PHE A 173 8.33 -23.99 -20.41
C PHE A 173 9.00 -23.09 -21.44
N ASN A 174 10.30 -23.26 -21.70
CA ASN A 174 10.99 -22.48 -22.74
C ASN A 174 10.41 -22.76 -24.13
N LYS A 175 10.10 -24.03 -24.46
CA LYS A 175 9.43 -24.39 -25.71
C LYS A 175 8.04 -23.78 -25.81
N ILE A 176 7.28 -23.76 -24.72
CA ILE A 176 5.96 -23.12 -24.66
C ILE A 176 6.09 -21.60 -24.87
N ASN A 177 6.99 -20.95 -24.15
CA ASN A 177 7.23 -19.50 -24.23
C ASN A 177 7.60 -19.09 -25.66
N GLN A 178 8.49 -19.85 -26.33
CA GLN A 178 8.83 -19.61 -27.73
C GLN A 178 7.61 -19.68 -28.65
N LYS A 179 6.73 -20.68 -28.47
CA LYS A 179 5.49 -20.82 -29.26
C LYS A 179 4.49 -19.69 -29.01
N LEU A 180 4.47 -19.16 -27.78
CA LEU A 180 3.60 -18.05 -27.38
C LEU A 180 4.22 -16.67 -27.70
N GLY A 181 5.43 -16.62 -28.25
CA GLY A 181 6.15 -15.37 -28.50
C GLY A 181 6.61 -14.65 -27.23
N ILE A 182 6.63 -15.34 -26.08
CA ILE A 182 7.04 -14.79 -24.79
C ILE A 182 8.56 -14.90 -24.69
N ARG A 183 9.23 -13.75 -24.55
CA ARG A 183 10.69 -13.66 -24.34
C ARG A 183 10.97 -13.00 -23.01
N LYS A 184 11.74 -13.68 -22.17
CA LYS A 184 12.08 -13.17 -20.82
C LYS A 184 12.95 -11.91 -20.92
N GLU A 185 13.73 -11.80 -21.98
CA GLU A 185 14.62 -10.69 -22.30
C GLU A 185 13.83 -9.40 -22.59
N GLU A 186 12.56 -9.51 -23.00
CA GLU A 186 11.69 -8.37 -23.30
C GLU A 186 10.97 -7.83 -22.05
N LEU A 187 11.11 -8.48 -20.88
CA LEU A 187 10.48 -8.04 -19.63
C LEU A 187 10.79 -6.57 -19.27
N PRO A 188 12.04 -6.07 -19.37
CA PRO A 188 12.34 -4.66 -19.08
C PRO A 188 11.61 -3.70 -20.03
N LYS A 189 11.44 -4.10 -21.30
CA LYS A 189 10.71 -3.31 -22.29
C LYS A 189 9.23 -3.23 -21.95
N TYR A 190 8.61 -4.34 -21.56
CA TYR A 190 7.21 -4.33 -21.11
C TYR A 190 7.00 -3.49 -19.85
N GLU A 191 7.97 -3.51 -18.93
CA GLU A 191 7.92 -2.66 -17.74
C GLU A 191 8.00 -1.17 -18.11
N GLU A 192 8.88 -0.78 -19.03
CA GLU A 192 8.96 0.60 -19.51
C GLU A 192 7.69 1.04 -20.24
N GLU A 193 7.12 0.19 -21.09
CA GLU A 193 5.85 0.47 -21.78
C GLU A 193 4.68 0.62 -20.79
N LEU A 194 4.65 -0.21 -19.74
CA LEU A 194 3.66 -0.10 -18.67
C LEU A 194 3.83 1.20 -17.88
N GLU A 195 5.06 1.59 -17.56
CA GLU A 195 5.34 2.86 -16.89
C GLU A 195 4.85 4.06 -17.72
N LYS A 196 5.06 4.04 -19.04
CA LYS A 196 4.55 5.09 -19.94
C LYS A 196 3.02 5.12 -19.99
N LYS A 197 2.35 3.96 -20.02
CA LYS A 197 0.87 3.89 -19.98
C LYS A 197 0.31 4.45 -18.68
N ILE A 198 0.91 4.09 -17.54
CA ILE A 198 0.53 4.62 -16.23
C ILE A 198 0.76 6.14 -16.18
N ALA A 199 1.92 6.60 -16.67
CA ALA A 199 2.27 8.02 -16.74
C ALA A 199 1.25 8.81 -17.57
N LYS A 200 0.86 8.31 -18.75
CA LYS A 200 -0.16 8.95 -19.58
C LYS A 200 -1.50 9.04 -18.84
N ALA A 201 -1.99 7.94 -18.26
CA ALA A 201 -3.26 7.93 -17.53
C ALA A 201 -3.25 8.91 -16.34
N GLN A 202 -2.15 8.99 -15.60
CA GLN A 202 -1.99 9.95 -14.52
C GLN A 202 -1.96 11.41 -15.01
N LEU A 203 -1.33 11.68 -16.15
CA LEU A 203 -1.35 13.01 -16.76
C LEU A 203 -2.75 13.39 -17.28
N GLU A 204 -3.53 12.44 -17.77
CA GLU A 204 -4.93 12.66 -18.15
C GLU A 204 -5.78 13.05 -16.93
N GLU A 205 -5.60 12.35 -15.80
CA GLU A 205 -6.25 12.66 -14.53
C GLU A 205 -5.83 14.05 -14.01
N LEU A 206 -4.53 14.35 -13.99
CA LEU A 206 -4.01 15.66 -13.59
C LEU A 206 -4.55 16.79 -14.48
N LYS A 207 -4.64 16.57 -15.80
CA LYS A 207 -5.21 17.53 -16.73
C LYS A 207 -6.69 17.79 -16.42
N LYS A 208 -7.44 16.73 -16.15
CA LYS A 208 -8.85 16.83 -15.79
C LYS A 208 -9.03 17.62 -14.49
N ASP A 209 -8.31 17.25 -13.43
CA ASP A 209 -8.38 17.92 -12.13
C ASP A 209 -8.00 19.40 -12.23
N ALA A 210 -6.96 19.73 -13.01
CA ALA A 210 -6.55 21.10 -13.26
C ALA A 210 -7.64 21.91 -13.98
N LEU A 211 -8.27 21.34 -15.02
CA LEU A 211 -9.37 21.99 -15.74
C LEU A 211 -10.58 22.23 -14.83
N GLU A 212 -10.99 21.23 -14.03
CA GLU A 212 -12.10 21.36 -13.09
C GLU A 212 -11.83 22.45 -12.03
N ALA A 213 -10.59 22.52 -11.52
CA ALA A 213 -10.19 23.55 -10.58
C ALA A 213 -10.20 24.96 -11.21
N MET A 214 -9.67 25.10 -12.43
CA MET A 214 -9.65 26.39 -13.13
C MET A 214 -11.06 26.87 -13.53
N GLU A 215 -11.93 25.98 -13.99
CA GLU A 215 -13.33 26.29 -14.27
C GLU A 215 -14.09 26.73 -13.02
N THR A 216 -13.80 26.09 -11.88
CA THR A 216 -14.39 26.48 -10.59
C THR A 216 -13.90 27.87 -10.16
N GLN A 217 -12.62 28.18 -10.38
CA GLN A 217 -12.06 29.50 -10.07
C GLN A 217 -12.65 30.60 -10.95
N LYS A 218 -12.80 30.33 -12.26
CA LYS A 218 -13.38 31.27 -13.24
C LYS A 218 -14.81 31.69 -12.92
N LYS A 219 -15.58 30.87 -12.19
CA LYS A 219 -16.95 31.19 -11.78
C LYS A 219 -17.03 32.23 -10.65
N ARG A 220 -15.91 32.60 -10.04
CA ARG A 220 -15.85 33.62 -8.97
C ARG A 220 -15.81 35.00 -9.60
N GLU A 221 -16.62 35.92 -9.09
CA GLU A 221 -16.75 37.29 -9.64
C GLU A 221 -15.41 38.04 -9.74
N GLU A 222 -14.48 37.75 -8.83
CA GLU A 222 -13.12 38.30 -8.78
C GLU A 222 -12.25 37.96 -10.01
N PHE A 223 -12.59 36.91 -10.78
CA PHE A 223 -11.76 36.36 -11.87
C PHE A 223 -12.50 36.31 -13.22
N ASN A 224 -13.66 36.96 -13.35
CA ASN A 224 -14.47 36.91 -14.57
C ASN A 224 -13.78 37.54 -15.79
N ASP A 225 -12.89 38.51 -15.56
CA ASP A 225 -12.18 39.26 -16.60
C ASP A 225 -10.79 38.66 -16.94
N GLU A 226 -10.35 37.62 -16.21
CA GLU A 226 -9.06 36.97 -16.45
C GLU A 226 -9.16 35.82 -17.45
N GLU A 227 -8.20 35.77 -18.38
CA GLU A 227 -8.07 34.65 -19.31
C GLU A 227 -7.54 33.41 -18.57
N MET A 228 -8.19 32.27 -18.78
CA MET A 228 -7.79 31.03 -18.13
C MET A 228 -6.44 30.55 -18.69
N PRO A 229 -5.44 30.28 -17.83
CA PRO A 229 -4.13 29.82 -18.29
C PRO A 229 -4.23 28.43 -18.92
N ASP A 230 -3.31 28.12 -19.85
CA ASP A 230 -3.18 26.77 -20.40
C ASP A 230 -2.68 25.81 -19.30
N VAL A 231 -3.30 24.63 -19.20
CA VAL A 231 -2.90 23.54 -18.29
C VAL A 231 -1.42 23.20 -18.45
N LYS A 232 -0.87 23.28 -19.67
CA LYS A 232 0.56 23.01 -19.93
C LYS A 232 1.51 24.02 -19.28
N SER A 233 1.01 25.22 -19.00
CA SER A 233 1.79 26.29 -18.37
C SER A 233 1.82 26.19 -16.85
N LEU A 234 0.93 25.38 -16.26
CA LEU A 234 0.86 25.19 -14.81
C LEU A 234 2.14 24.53 -14.28
N ASP A 235 2.62 25.05 -13.15
CA ASP A 235 3.76 24.49 -12.45
C ASP A 235 3.30 23.90 -11.12
N ILE A 236 3.19 22.57 -11.09
CA ILE A 236 2.74 21.81 -9.91
C ILE A 236 3.61 22.09 -8.69
N ARG A 237 4.86 22.53 -8.88
CA ARG A 237 5.78 22.87 -7.77
C ARG A 237 5.25 24.04 -6.92
N ASN A 238 4.42 24.91 -7.48
CA ASN A 238 3.81 26.01 -6.75
C ASN A 238 2.64 25.56 -5.83
N MET A 239 2.22 24.29 -5.93
CA MET A 239 1.09 23.73 -5.19
C MET A 239 1.48 22.62 -4.19
N LEU A 240 2.76 22.22 -4.15
CA LEU A 240 3.30 21.12 -3.33
C LEU A 240 4.14 21.62 -2.15
#